data_AF-A0A2G4EYQ8-F1
#
_entry.id   AF-A0A2G4EYQ8-F1
#
_cell.length_a   1.000
_cell.length_b   1.000
_cell.length_c   1.000
_cell.angle_alpha   90.00
_cell.angle_beta   90.00
_cell.angle_gamma   90.00
#
_symmetry.space_group_name_H-M   'P 1'
#
loop_
_entity.id
_entity.type
_entity.pdbx_description
1 polymer ?
#
loop_
_entity_poly.entity_id
_entity_poly.type
_entity_poly.pdbx_seq_one_letter_code
_entity_poly.pdbx_strand_id
1 'polypeptide(L)' 'MTLKELIYEEINKLEEENLKELYEVVKRFTQIKSTQPKLGALAKLKRVKIQAPVDFTANLDLYINGEKEIDPD' A
#
# COMPACT_ATOMS: atom_id res chain seq x y z
N MET A 1 -1.05 -23.74 -18.05
CA MET A 1 -0.65 -23.89 -16.64
C MET A 1 -1.15 -22.70 -15.86
N THR A 2 -1.81 -22.95 -14.74
CA THR A 2 -2.18 -21.90 -13.78
C THR A 2 -1.07 -21.72 -12.75
N LEU A 3 -0.97 -20.53 -12.14
CA LEU A 3 0.05 -20.26 -11.10
C LEU A 3 -0.07 -21.24 -9.92
N LYS A 4 -1.28 -21.73 -9.65
CA LYS A 4 -1.53 -22.77 -8.64
C LYS A 4 -0.85 -24.09 -9.00
N GLU A 5 -0.92 -24.53 -10.26
CA GLU A 5 -0.30 -25.80 -10.70
C GLU A 5 1.22 -25.77 -10.52
N LEU A 6 1.87 -24.66 -10.88
CA LEU A 6 3.32 -24.48 -10.68
C LEU A 6 3.71 -24.51 -9.20
N ILE A 7 2.87 -23.92 -8.33
CA ILE A 7 3.09 -23.96 -6.88
C ILE A 7 2.96 -25.39 -6.35
N TYR A 8 1.99 -26.17 -6.80
CA TYR A 8 1.82 -27.56 -6.38
C TYR A 8 2.98 -28.46 -6.84
N GLU A 9 3.48 -28.27 -8.06
CA GLU A 9 4.66 -29.01 -8.54
C GLU A 9 5.90 -28.74 -7.70
N GLU A 10 6.10 -27.49 -7.27
CA GLU A 10 7.25 -27.13 -6.44
C GLU A 10 7.10 -27.61 -4.99
N ILE A 11 5.88 -27.59 -4.46
CA ILE A 11 5.56 -28.14 -3.13
C ILE A 11 5.83 -29.64 -3.07
N ASN A 12 5.48 -30.39 -4.12
CA ASN A 12 5.67 -31.85 -4.16
C ASN A 12 7.14 -32.30 -4.21
N LYS A 13 8.08 -31.40 -4.55
CA LYS A 13 9.52 -31.68 -4.54
C LYS A 13 10.16 -31.48 -3.16
N LEU A 14 9.44 -30.83 -2.23
CA LEU A 14 9.96 -30.49 -0.91
C LEU A 14 9.73 -31.63 0.09
N GLU A 15 10.72 -31.84 0.95
CA GLU A 15 10.61 -32.75 2.09
C GLU A 15 9.65 -32.20 3.16
N GLU A 16 9.04 -33.09 3.94
CA GLU A 16 8.04 -32.80 4.99
C GLU A 16 8.47 -31.69 5.96
N GLU A 17 9.77 -31.62 6.27
CA GLU A 17 10.33 -30.65 7.20
C GLU A 17 10.31 -29.21 6.62
N ASN A 18 10.59 -29.08 5.33
CA ASN A 18 10.52 -27.81 4.59
C ASN A 18 9.07 -27.40 4.31
N LEU A 19 8.14 -28.36 4.21
CA LEU A 19 6.71 -28.10 4.01
C LEU A 19 6.07 -27.40 5.23
N LYS A 20 6.53 -27.71 6.45
CA LYS A 20 6.07 -27.01 7.67
C LYS A 20 6.48 -25.56 7.68
N GLU A 21 7.71 -25.26 7.30
CA GLU A 21 8.21 -23.88 7.22
C GLU A 21 7.46 -23.09 6.14
N LEU A 22 7.25 -23.70 4.97
CA LEU A 22 6.47 -23.09 3.88
C LEU A 22 5.02 -22.85 4.29
N TYR A 23 4.39 -23.77 5.02
CA TYR A 23 3.04 -23.60 5.54
C TYR A 23 2.94 -22.39 6.48
N GLU A 24 3.88 -22.23 7.40
CA GLU A 24 3.90 -21.07 8.31
C GLU A 24 4.12 -19.75 7.56
N VAL A 25 4.94 -19.72 6.52
CA VAL A 25 5.11 -18.54 5.65
C VAL A 25 3.81 -18.19 4.92
N VAL A 26 3.15 -19.17 4.31
CA VAL A 26 1.88 -18.96 3.58
C VAL A 26 0.75 -18.55 4.54
N LYS A 27 0.70 -19.14 5.73
CA LYS A 27 -0.24 -18.79 6.80
C LYS A 27 -0.05 -17.34 7.26
N ARG A 28 1.19 -16.91 7.50
CA ARG A 28 1.48 -15.50 7.81
C ARG A 28 1.08 -14.58 6.67
N PHE A 29 1.39 -14.95 5.43
CA PHE A 29 1.05 -14.15 4.25
C PHE A 29 -0.46 -13.95 4.08
N THR A 30 -1.26 -15.01 4.28
CA THR A 30 -2.72 -14.94 4.21
C THR A 30 -3.31 -14.12 5.37
N GLN A 31 -2.79 -14.28 6.58
CA GLN A 31 -3.20 -13.48 7.74
C GLN A 31 -2.90 -11.99 7.55
N ILE A 32 -1.73 -11.62 7.01
CA ILE A 32 -1.37 -10.22 6.72
C ILE A 32 -2.33 -9.61 5.69
N LYS A 33 -2.65 -10.34 4.61
CA LYS A 33 -3.63 -9.85 3.61
C LYS A 33 -5.05 -9.76 4.15
N SER A 34 -5.42 -10.61 5.11
CA SER A 34 -6.73 -10.57 5.76
C SER A 34 -6.86 -9.42 6.78
N THR A 35 -5.77 -9.06 7.46
CA THR A 35 -5.78 -8.05 8.53
C THR A 35 -5.49 -6.64 8.03
N GLN A 36 -4.97 -6.48 6.81
CA GLN A 36 -4.92 -5.17 6.18
C GLN A 36 -6.35 -4.81 5.72
N PRO A 37 -7.04 -3.86 6.37
CA PRO A 37 -8.26 -3.32 5.78
C PRO A 37 -7.87 -2.82 4.39
N LYS A 38 -8.67 -3.16 3.38
CA LYS A 38 -8.54 -2.58 2.05
C LYS A 38 -8.74 -1.07 2.20
N LEU A 39 -7.67 -0.35 2.49
CA LEU A 39 -7.69 1.09 2.62
C LEU A 39 -8.12 1.60 1.26
N GLY A 40 -9.33 2.17 1.21
CA GLY A 40 -9.82 2.86 0.03
C GLY A 40 -8.80 3.94 -0.39
N ALA A 41 -8.87 4.37 -1.64
CA ALA A 41 -7.95 5.36 -2.19
C ALA A 41 -7.78 6.59 -1.27
N LEU A 42 -8.87 7.06 -0.65
CA LEU A 42 -8.88 8.17 0.32
C LEU A 42 -8.06 7.88 1.60
N ALA A 43 -8.10 6.65 2.10
CA ALA A 43 -7.35 6.27 3.29
C ALA A 43 -5.84 6.09 3.00
N LYS A 44 -5.47 5.81 1.75
CA LYS A 44 -4.07 5.85 1.27
C LYS A 44 -3.58 7.28 1.13
N LEU A 45 -4.40 8.18 0.55
CA LEU A 45 -4.10 9.61 0.43
C LEU A 45 -3.87 10.26 1.80
N LYS A 46 -4.68 9.92 2.81
CA LYS A 46 -4.50 10.41 4.20
C LYS A 46 -3.15 10.02 4.83
N ARG A 47 -2.50 8.95 4.37
CA ARG A 47 -1.18 8.53 4.86
C ARG A 47 -0.04 9.30 4.23
N VAL A 48 -0.27 9.96 3.10
CA VAL A 48 0.72 10.84 2.47
C VAL A 48 0.80 12.09 3.33
N LYS A 49 1.83 12.16 4.19
CA LYS A 49 2.18 13.41 4.86
C LYS A 49 2.77 14.35 3.81
N ILE A 50 2.04 15.39 3.46
CA ILE A 50 2.57 16.46 2.62
C ILE A 50 3.64 17.16 3.46
N GLN A 51 4.91 16.96 3.11
CA GLN A 51 6.00 17.78 3.64
C GLN A 51 5.97 19.12 2.92
N ALA A 52 5.05 19.98 3.35
CA ALA A 52 5.01 21.36 2.92
C ALA A 52 5.91 22.21 3.83
N PRO A 53 6.60 23.23 3.29
CA PRO A 53 7.08 24.35 4.10
C PRO A 53 5.99 24.83 5.07
N VAL A 54 6.39 25.30 6.25
CA VAL A 54 5.51 25.78 7.33
C VAL A 54 4.46 26.79 6.81
N ASP A 55 4.76 27.44 5.68
CA ASP A 55 4.03 28.56 5.14
C ASP A 55 3.28 28.29 3.81
N PHE A 56 2.79 27.07 3.60
CA PHE A 56 1.86 26.81 2.48
C PHE A 56 0.51 27.51 2.65
N THR A 57 0.15 27.84 3.89
CA THR A 57 -1.12 28.45 4.29
C THR A 57 -1.05 29.95 4.54
N ALA A 58 0.14 30.58 4.58
CA ALA A 58 0.27 32.03 4.84
C ALA A 58 -0.59 32.90 3.92
N ASN A 59 -0.81 32.41 2.70
CA ASN A 59 -1.53 33.13 1.66
C ASN A 59 -2.81 32.41 1.24
N LEU A 60 -3.28 31.41 2.01
CA LEU A 60 -4.49 30.66 1.66
C LEU A 60 -5.69 31.60 1.49
N ASP A 61 -5.80 32.59 2.38
CA ASP A 61 -6.83 33.61 2.34
C ASP A 61 -6.75 34.45 1.06
N LEU A 62 -5.55 34.75 0.57
CA LEU A 62 -5.35 35.50 -0.69
C LEU A 62 -5.80 34.70 -1.92
N TYR A 63 -5.65 33.37 -1.91
CA TYR A 63 -6.16 32.52 -2.99
C TYR A 63 -7.68 32.33 -2.91
N ILE A 64 -8.25 32.20 -1.70
CA ILE A 64 -9.70 32.07 -1.51
C ILE A 64 -10.42 33.38 -1.86
N ASN A 65 -9.82 34.53 -1.54
CA ASN A 65 -10.37 35.85 -1.84
C ASN A 65 -10.09 36.32 -3.27
N GLY A 66 -9.33 35.54 -4.07
CA GLY A 66 -8.99 35.88 -5.45
C GLY A 66 -7.98 37.02 -5.61
N GLU A 67 -7.27 37.38 -4.54
CA GLU A 67 -6.24 38.43 -4.54
C GLU A 67 -4.89 37.95 -5.07
N LYS A 68 -4.74 36.63 -5.26
CA LYS A 68 -3.55 36.01 -5.84
C LYS A 68 -3.93 34.95 -6.86
N GLU A 69 -3.66 35.21 -8.14
CA GLU A 69 -3.76 34.22 -9.21
C GLU A 69 -2.44 33.44 -9.31
N ILE A 70 -2.53 32.13 -9.55
CA ILE A 70 -1.36 31.29 -9.81
C ILE A 70 -1.01 31.53 -11.27
N ASP A 71 0.08 32.25 -11.55
CA ASP A 71 0.58 32.45 -12.91
C ASP A 71 0.96 31.09 -13.51
N PRO A 72 0.37 30.68 -14.65
CA PRO A 72 0.71 29.42 -15.30
C PRO A 72 1.92 29.63 -16.23
N ASP A 73 3.08 29.08 -15.85
CA ASP A 73 4.20 28.78 -16.76
C ASP A 73 3.90 27.53 -17.62
#